data_AF-A0A6I5RWI1-F1
#
_entry.id   AF-A0A6I5RWI1-F1
#
_cell.length_a   1.000
_cell.length_b   1.000
_cell.length_c   1.000
_cell.angle_alpha   90.00
_cell.angle_beta   90.00
_cell.angle_gamma   90.00
#
_symmetry.space_group_name_H-M   'P 1'
#
loop_
_entity.id
_entity.type
_entity.pdbx_description
1 polymer ?
#
loop_
_entity_poly.entity_id
_entity_poly.type
_entity_poly.pdbx_seq_one_letter_code
_entity_poly.pdbx_strand_id
1 'polypeptide(L)'
;LGVEMLVLDEAQHLVDYRRNGAYEAADWIKSLMNETSIAFVLIGLKRTENLLLANEQLRRRFSATVAYDRFTFSANTSLHFVMLLQAIEGELPVQTISFVEPAMIKRFYLASYGLIDYLIKIVDRAVWLVQVQDLVGIELPVLAQAFEDEVWSYATEDRNPFSASFNFQPLFGKREPFETFEESST
;
A
#
# COMPACT_ATOMS: atom_id res chain seq x y z
N LEU A 1 30.81 6.77 -18.75
CA LEU A 1 29.77 5.77 -19.05
C LEU A 1 28.63 6.03 -18.10
N GLY A 2 27.45 6.38 -18.62
CA GLY A 2 26.23 6.51 -17.82
C GLY A 2 25.54 5.16 -17.72
N VAL A 3 24.94 4.86 -16.57
CA VAL A 3 24.04 3.72 -16.42
C VAL A 3 22.63 4.25 -16.65
N GLU A 4 21.89 3.62 -17.55
CA GLU A 4 20.50 3.96 -17.86
C GLU A 4 19.57 2.82 -17.39
N MET A 5 18.39 3.20 -16.89
CA MET A 5 17.36 2.28 -16.43
C MET A 5 15.99 2.73 -16.93
N LEU A 6 15.19 1.78 -17.43
CA LEU A 6 13.78 1.97 -17.74
C LEU A 6 12.93 1.28 -16.67
N VAL A 7 12.09 2.05 -16.00
CA VAL A 7 11.13 1.53 -15.01
C VAL A 7 9.73 1.58 -15.62
N LEU A 8 9.07 0.43 -15.69
CA LEU A 8 7.69 0.30 -16.12
C LEU A 8 6.82 0.02 -14.90
N ASP A 9 6.09 1.05 -14.45
CA ASP A 9 5.10 0.92 -13.38
C ASP A 9 3.77 0.39 -13.92
N GLU A 10 2.97 -0.24 -13.05
CA GLU A 10 1.70 -0.89 -13.40
C GLU A 10 1.82 -1.92 -14.55
N ALA A 11 2.95 -2.63 -14.62
CA ALA A 11 3.29 -3.55 -15.71
C ALA A 11 2.29 -4.72 -15.88
N GLN A 12 1.46 -5.01 -14.88
CA GLN A 12 0.37 -5.98 -15.00
C GLN A 12 -0.59 -5.67 -16.14
N HIS A 13 -0.74 -4.40 -16.54
CA HIS A 13 -1.63 -4.02 -17.63
C HIS A 13 -1.23 -4.63 -18.97
N LEU A 14 0.06 -4.95 -19.15
CA LEU A 14 0.57 -5.64 -20.34
C LEU A 14 0.03 -7.07 -20.45
N VAL A 15 -0.36 -7.67 -19.33
CA VAL A 15 -0.97 -9.00 -19.25
C VAL A 15 -2.50 -8.90 -19.30
N ASP A 16 -3.08 -7.87 -18.67
CA ASP A 16 -4.53 -7.73 -18.51
C ASP A 16 -5.26 -7.35 -19.83
N TYR A 17 -4.58 -6.69 -20.78
CA TYR A 17 -5.25 -6.06 -21.93
C TYR A 17 -5.80 -7.07 -22.96
N ARG A 18 -5.27 -8.30 -23.06
CA ARG A 18 -5.79 -9.38 -23.94
C ARG A 18 -5.46 -10.78 -23.40
N ARG A 19 -6.43 -11.71 -23.42
CA ARG A 19 -6.25 -13.13 -23.03
C ARG A 19 -5.04 -13.85 -23.66
N ASN A 20 -4.59 -13.40 -24.84
CA ASN A 20 -3.45 -13.97 -25.55
C ASN A 20 -2.22 -13.04 -25.66
N GLY A 21 -2.26 -11.81 -25.13
CA GLY A 21 -1.28 -10.75 -25.43
C GLY A 21 0.02 -10.76 -24.61
N ALA A 22 0.11 -11.60 -23.59
CA ALA A 22 1.26 -11.62 -22.68
C ALA A 22 2.55 -12.03 -23.39
N TYR A 23 2.48 -12.96 -24.35
CA TYR A 23 3.65 -13.38 -25.11
C TYR A 23 4.16 -12.25 -26.02
N GLU A 24 3.28 -11.59 -26.76
CA GLU A 24 3.64 -10.48 -27.66
C GLU A 24 4.18 -9.29 -26.88
N ALA A 25 3.57 -8.95 -25.74
CA ALA A 25 4.09 -7.92 -24.85
C ALA A 25 5.49 -8.29 -24.34
N ALA A 26 5.69 -9.54 -23.91
CA ALA A 26 6.99 -10.00 -23.44
C ALA A 26 8.04 -10.01 -24.56
N ASP A 27 7.65 -10.36 -25.79
CA ASP A 27 8.52 -10.37 -26.96
C ASP A 27 8.91 -8.95 -27.39
N TRP A 28 7.97 -8.00 -27.29
CA TRP A 28 8.23 -6.58 -27.51
C TRP A 28 9.22 -6.03 -26.49
N ILE A 29 9.03 -6.28 -25.19
CA ILE A 29 10.00 -5.87 -24.14
C ILE A 29 11.36 -6.49 -24.43
N LYS A 30 11.41 -7.79 -24.74
CA LYS A 30 12.66 -8.48 -25.06
C LYS A 30 13.40 -7.81 -26.23
N SER A 31 12.67 -7.42 -27.27
CA SER A 31 13.23 -6.74 -28.44
C SER A 31 13.76 -5.36 -28.07
N LEU A 32 12.98 -4.60 -27.29
CA LEU A 32 13.40 -3.29 -26.80
C LEU A 32 14.65 -3.36 -25.91
N MET A 33 14.76 -4.37 -25.04
CA MET A 33 15.96 -4.63 -24.25
C MET A 33 17.19 -4.89 -25.13
N ASN A 34 17.03 -5.61 -26.25
CA ASN A 34 18.14 -5.87 -27.18
C ASN A 34 18.60 -4.61 -27.91
N GLU A 35 17.64 -3.81 -28.38
CA GLU A 35 17.91 -2.62 -29.19
C GLU A 35 18.54 -1.50 -28.35
N THR A 36 18.09 -1.36 -27.10
CA THR A 36 18.52 -0.27 -26.22
C THR A 36 19.72 -0.63 -25.35
N SER A 37 19.90 -1.92 -25.01
CA SER A 37 20.86 -2.36 -23.99
C SER A 37 20.68 -1.69 -22.61
N ILE A 38 19.48 -1.17 -22.33
CA ILE A 38 19.12 -0.52 -21.06
C ILE A 38 18.67 -1.58 -20.04
N ALA A 39 18.87 -1.32 -18.74
CA ALA A 39 18.36 -2.16 -17.67
C ALA A 39 16.86 -1.90 -17.44
N PHE A 40 16.06 -2.97 -17.30
CA PHE A 40 14.60 -2.86 -17.15
C PHE A 40 14.18 -3.25 -15.74
N VAL A 41 13.27 -2.47 -15.15
CA VAL A 41 12.57 -2.80 -13.92
C VAL A 41 11.08 -2.81 -14.21
N LEU A 42 10.41 -3.92 -13.89
CA LEU A 42 8.96 -4.05 -13.99
C LEU A 42 8.38 -3.97 -12.58
N ILE A 43 7.50 -3.01 -12.35
CA ILE A 43 6.77 -2.81 -11.10
C ILE A 43 5.30 -3.03 -11.37
N GLY A 44 4.61 -3.73 -10.47
CA GLY A 44 3.20 -4.03 -10.65
C GLY A 44 2.66 -5.08 -9.69
N LEU A 45 1.39 -5.40 -9.86
CA LEU A 45 0.70 -6.43 -9.10
C LEU A 45 1.26 -7.83 -9.42
N LYS A 46 1.07 -8.81 -8.53
CA LYS A 46 1.65 -10.17 -8.64
C LYS A 46 1.45 -10.84 -10.00
N ARG A 47 0.33 -10.57 -10.67
CA ARG A 47 0.04 -11.06 -12.03
C ARG A 47 0.98 -10.55 -13.12
N THR A 48 1.81 -9.53 -12.86
CA THR A 48 2.93 -9.12 -13.73
C THR A 48 3.89 -10.28 -14.00
N GLU A 49 4.05 -11.21 -13.05
CA GLU A 49 4.88 -12.41 -13.24
C GLU A 49 4.44 -13.25 -14.45
N ASN A 50 3.16 -13.20 -14.84
CA ASN A 50 2.66 -13.89 -16.01
C ASN A 50 3.36 -13.45 -17.31
N LEU A 51 3.88 -12.20 -17.36
CA LEU A 51 4.68 -11.70 -18.47
C LEU A 51 6.00 -12.47 -18.62
N LEU A 52 6.66 -12.76 -17.48
CA LEU A 52 7.89 -13.55 -17.45
C LEU A 52 7.58 -15.02 -17.72
N LEU A 53 6.47 -15.55 -17.20
CA LEU A 53 6.07 -16.93 -17.45
C LEU A 53 5.67 -17.18 -18.91
N ALA A 54 5.15 -16.16 -19.60
CA ALA A 54 4.77 -16.28 -21.01
C ALA A 54 5.99 -16.44 -21.93
N ASN A 55 7.15 -15.88 -21.60
CA ASN A 55 8.33 -15.91 -22.47
C ASN A 55 9.62 -16.23 -21.71
N GLU A 56 10.12 -17.47 -21.84
CA GLU A 56 11.36 -17.92 -21.20
C GLU A 56 12.59 -17.07 -21.57
N GLN A 57 12.63 -16.53 -22.80
CA GLN A 57 13.75 -15.69 -23.25
C GLN A 57 13.77 -14.33 -22.55
N LEU A 58 12.59 -13.81 -22.19
CA LEU A 58 12.47 -12.61 -21.36
C LEU A 58 12.78 -12.96 -19.91
N ARG A 59 12.19 -14.04 -19.38
CA ARG A 59 12.36 -14.48 -17.99
C ARG A 59 13.82 -14.58 -17.56
N ARG A 60 14.66 -15.20 -18.39
CA ARG A 60 16.09 -15.37 -18.11
C ARG A 60 16.91 -14.08 -18.07
N ARG A 61 16.32 -12.94 -18.49
CA ARG A 61 16.97 -11.61 -18.47
C ARG A 61 16.64 -10.81 -17.22
N PHE A 62 15.63 -11.23 -16.46
CA PHE A 62 15.28 -10.63 -15.19
C PHE A 62 15.94 -11.42 -14.05
N SER A 63 16.34 -10.70 -13.01
CA SER A 63 16.67 -11.30 -11.71
C SER A 63 15.43 -11.89 -11.05
N ALA A 64 15.61 -12.58 -9.92
CA ALA A 64 14.49 -13.10 -9.14
C ALA A 64 13.50 -11.98 -8.78
N THR A 65 12.19 -12.26 -8.88
CA THR A 65 11.14 -11.33 -8.46
C THR A 65 11.29 -11.01 -6.98
N VAL A 66 11.17 -9.74 -6.64
CA VAL A 66 11.04 -9.28 -5.25
C VAL A 66 9.58 -8.93 -5.00
N ALA A 67 8.93 -9.65 -4.09
CA ALA A 67 7.57 -9.36 -3.67
C ALA A 67 7.58 -8.41 -2.46
N TYR A 68 6.81 -7.33 -2.55
CA TYR A 68 6.54 -6.44 -1.44
C TYR A 68 5.10 -6.66 -0.98
N ASP A 69 4.94 -7.44 0.08
CA ASP A 69 3.64 -7.64 0.72
C ASP A 69 3.30 -6.45 1.64
N ARG A 70 2.01 -6.34 1.97
CA ARG A 70 1.54 -5.41 3.01
C ARG A 70 2.25 -5.66 4.33
N PHE A 71 2.37 -4.61 5.13
CA PHE A 71 2.88 -4.73 6.49
C PHE A 71 1.96 -5.63 7.30
N THR A 72 2.55 -6.48 8.12
CA THR A 72 1.78 -7.39 8.99
C THR A 72 1.84 -6.93 10.43
N PHE A 73 0.77 -7.15 11.18
CA PHE A 73 0.76 -6.91 12.61
C PHE A 73 0.39 -8.20 13.35
N SER A 74 1.41 -8.88 13.86
CA SER A 74 1.29 -10.02 14.74
C SER A 74 2.35 -9.93 15.84
N ALA A 75 2.29 -10.82 16.83
CA ALA A 75 3.28 -10.88 17.92
C ALA A 75 4.74 -10.97 17.42
N ASN A 76 4.96 -11.53 16.22
CA ASN A 76 6.30 -11.81 15.70
C ASN A 76 6.70 -10.92 14.50
N THR A 77 5.77 -10.15 13.93
CA THR A 77 5.98 -9.49 12.62
C THR A 77 5.64 -8.00 12.59
N SER A 78 5.35 -7.40 13.74
CA SER A 78 4.94 -5.99 13.86
C SER A 78 6.09 -4.98 13.73
N LEU A 79 7.36 -5.40 13.84
CA LEU A 79 8.51 -4.49 13.91
C LEU A 79 8.57 -3.52 12.73
N HIS A 80 8.45 -4.00 11.49
CA HIS A 80 8.50 -3.15 10.31
C HIS A 80 7.34 -2.15 10.25
N PHE A 81 6.15 -2.55 10.71
CA PHE A 81 4.99 -1.64 10.73
C PHE A 81 5.17 -0.55 11.79
N VAL A 82 5.70 -0.90 12.96
CA VAL A 82 6.04 0.08 14.01
C VAL A 82 7.12 1.04 13.53
N MET A 83 8.16 0.54 12.85
CA MET A 83 9.20 1.39 12.26
C MET A 83 8.64 2.35 11.20
N LEU A 84 7.70 1.90 10.37
CA LEU A 84 7.01 2.75 9.42
C LEU A 84 6.22 3.86 10.13
N LEU A 85 5.43 3.52 11.16
CA LEU A 85 4.69 4.50 11.94
C LEU A 85 5.62 5.51 12.61
N GLN A 86 6.74 5.06 13.17
CA GLN A 86 7.73 5.92 13.79
C GLN A 86 8.39 6.87 12.78
N ALA A 87 8.69 6.37 11.58
CA ALA A 87 9.24 7.19 10.50
C ALA A 87 8.24 8.25 10.04
N ILE A 88 6.96 7.88 9.86
CA ILE A 88 5.91 8.83 9.49
C ILE A 88 5.74 9.88 10.59
N GLU A 89 5.60 9.47 11.85
CA GLU A 89 5.45 10.36 13.01
C GLU A 89 6.59 11.39 13.09
N GLY A 90 7.83 10.98 12.82
CA GLY A 90 9.01 11.83 12.86
C GLY A 90 9.08 12.90 11.76
N GLU A 91 8.34 12.74 10.66
CA GLU A 91 8.33 13.67 9.53
C GLU A 91 7.13 14.64 9.56
N LEU A 92 6.23 14.53 10.54
CA LEU A 92 5.01 15.34 10.57
C LEU A 92 5.31 16.82 10.90
N PRO A 93 4.71 17.77 10.15
CA PRO A 93 4.92 19.20 10.37
C PRO A 93 4.03 19.79 11.48
N VAL A 94 3.28 18.94 12.21
CA VAL A 94 2.32 19.33 13.25
C VAL A 94 2.51 18.46 14.48
N GLN A 95 2.07 18.95 15.64
CA GLN A 95 2.02 18.13 16.85
C GLN A 95 1.09 16.93 16.64
N THR A 96 1.41 15.80 17.25
CA THR A 96 0.60 14.58 17.16
C THR A 96 0.65 13.77 18.46
N ILE A 97 -0.39 12.97 18.70
CA ILE A 97 -0.30 11.82 19.60
C ILE A 97 0.73 10.81 19.08
N SER A 98 1.30 9.98 19.96
CA SER A 98 2.27 8.99 19.52
C SER A 98 1.62 7.86 18.73
N PHE A 99 2.13 7.59 17.53
CA PHE A 99 1.62 6.54 16.65
C PHE A 99 2.11 5.16 17.10
N VAL A 100 3.21 5.11 17.85
CA VAL A 100 3.85 3.89 18.34
C VAL A 100 3.37 3.44 19.72
N GLU A 101 2.36 4.10 20.29
CA GLU A 101 1.66 3.55 21.46
C GLU A 101 0.93 2.25 21.11
N PRO A 102 0.92 1.22 21.99
CA PRO A 102 0.37 -0.11 21.66
C PRO A 102 -1.07 -0.09 21.12
N ALA A 103 -1.92 0.79 21.66
CA ALA A 103 -3.29 0.95 21.17
C ALA A 103 -3.32 1.61 19.79
N MET A 104 -2.50 2.63 19.56
CA MET A 104 -2.44 3.35 18.29
C MET A 104 -1.89 2.50 17.15
N ILE A 105 -0.85 1.70 17.40
CA ILE A 105 -0.34 0.75 16.39
C ILE A 105 -1.46 -0.17 15.90
N LYS A 106 -2.28 -0.70 16.82
CA LYS A 106 -3.41 -1.56 16.46
C LYS A 106 -4.48 -0.80 15.66
N ARG A 107 -4.78 0.45 16.04
CA ARG A 107 -5.75 1.30 15.33
C ARG A 107 -5.28 1.62 13.91
N PHE A 108 -4.03 2.05 13.74
CA PHE A 108 -3.44 2.30 12.42
C PHE A 108 -3.38 1.04 11.55
N TYR A 109 -3.06 -0.11 12.15
CA TYR A 109 -3.08 -1.37 11.42
C TYR A 109 -4.50 -1.71 10.96
N LEU A 110 -5.51 -1.58 11.81
CA LEU A 110 -6.90 -1.89 11.44
C LEU A 110 -7.51 -0.86 10.48
N ALA A 111 -6.99 0.38 10.45
CA ALA A 111 -7.40 1.43 9.52
C ALA A 111 -6.77 1.31 8.13
N SER A 112 -5.62 0.65 8.01
CA SER A 112 -4.87 0.54 6.75
C SER A 112 -4.76 -0.88 6.22
N TYR A 113 -5.00 -1.86 7.09
CA TYR A 113 -4.67 -3.26 6.90
C TYR A 113 -3.21 -3.51 6.47
N GLY A 114 -2.31 -2.62 6.93
CA GLY A 114 -0.89 -2.67 6.60
C GLY A 114 -0.53 -2.15 5.21
N LEU A 115 -1.47 -1.56 4.47
CA LEU A 115 -1.22 -0.91 3.19
C LEU A 115 -0.77 0.53 3.43
N ILE A 116 0.40 0.88 2.90
CA ILE A 116 0.98 2.23 3.07
C ILE A 116 0.05 3.32 2.51
N ASP A 117 -0.59 3.08 1.37
CA ASP A 117 -1.45 4.07 0.70
C ASP A 117 -2.56 4.60 1.64
N TYR A 118 -3.32 3.69 2.27
CA TYR A 118 -4.34 4.09 3.24
C TYR A 118 -3.75 4.82 4.45
N LEU A 119 -2.59 4.38 4.95
CA LEU A 119 -1.93 5.03 6.08
C LEU A 119 -1.53 6.47 5.76
N ILE A 120 -0.89 6.69 4.60
CA ILE A 120 -0.46 8.02 4.17
C ILE A 120 -1.65 8.93 3.91
N LYS A 121 -2.73 8.44 3.27
CA LYS A 121 -3.95 9.23 3.06
C LYS A 121 -4.56 9.72 4.37
N ILE A 122 -4.72 8.83 5.36
CA ILE A 122 -5.25 9.20 6.69
C ILE A 122 -4.37 10.28 7.33
N VAL A 123 -3.05 10.09 7.31
CA VAL A 123 -2.12 11.01 7.98
C VAL A 123 -2.03 12.36 7.26
N ASP A 124 -1.93 12.36 5.93
CA ASP A 124 -1.92 13.58 5.11
C ASP A 124 -3.20 14.39 5.33
N ARG A 125 -4.35 13.70 5.31
CA ARG A 125 -5.64 14.31 5.61
C ARG A 125 -5.70 14.87 7.03
N ALA A 126 -5.17 14.16 8.02
CA ALA A 126 -5.12 14.63 9.39
C ALA A 126 -4.26 15.90 9.54
N VAL A 127 -3.10 15.97 8.87
CA VAL A 127 -2.25 17.18 8.82
C VAL A 127 -3.03 18.34 8.20
N TRP A 128 -3.72 18.11 7.08
CA TRP A 128 -4.55 19.12 6.44
C TRP A 128 -5.69 19.62 7.34
N LEU A 129 -6.38 18.71 8.05
CA LEU A 129 -7.45 19.05 8.99
C LEU A 129 -6.95 19.93 10.12
N VAL A 130 -5.78 19.60 10.70
CA VAL A 130 -5.15 20.42 11.75
C VAL A 130 -4.91 21.85 11.27
N GLN A 131 -4.38 22.01 10.06
CA GLN A 131 -4.08 23.32 9.49
C GLN A 131 -5.34 24.12 9.16
N VAL A 132 -6.33 23.49 8.52
CA VAL A 132 -7.52 24.19 8.02
C VAL A 132 -8.51 24.55 9.13
N GLN A 133 -8.51 23.77 10.22
CA GLN A 133 -9.39 23.98 11.38
C GLN A 133 -8.68 24.68 12.55
N ASP A 134 -7.41 25.09 12.39
CA ASP A 134 -6.59 25.75 13.41
C ASP A 134 -6.52 24.94 14.73
N LEU A 135 -6.30 23.62 14.61
CA LEU A 135 -6.18 22.71 15.75
C LEU A 135 -4.75 22.69 16.28
N VAL A 136 -4.59 22.27 17.54
CA VAL A 136 -3.27 22.17 18.19
C VAL A 136 -2.42 21.05 17.57
N GLY A 137 -3.05 19.96 17.13
CA GLY A 137 -2.35 18.81 16.59
C GLY A 137 -3.28 17.64 16.24
N ILE A 138 -2.67 16.56 15.77
CA ILE A 138 -3.37 15.32 15.44
C ILE A 138 -3.74 14.59 16.73
N GLU A 139 -5.03 14.61 17.04
CA GLU A 139 -5.64 13.79 18.08
C GLU A 139 -6.57 12.74 17.48
N LEU A 140 -7.11 11.87 18.34
CA LEU A 140 -7.96 10.76 17.93
C LEU A 140 -9.19 11.21 17.09
N PRO A 141 -9.92 12.30 17.43
CA PRO A 141 -11.03 12.80 16.60
C PRO A 141 -10.59 13.26 15.21
N VAL A 142 -9.38 13.82 15.08
CA VAL A 142 -8.82 14.25 13.78
C VAL A 142 -8.55 13.04 12.90
N LEU A 143 -7.94 11.99 13.47
CA LEU A 143 -7.71 10.73 12.75
C LEU A 143 -9.03 10.02 12.38
N ALA A 144 -10.05 10.11 13.25
CA ALA A 144 -11.37 9.55 12.96
C ALA A 144 -12.01 10.24 11.75
N GLN A 145 -11.98 11.56 11.71
CA GLN A 145 -12.48 12.32 10.57
C GLN A 145 -11.65 12.04 9.30
N ALA A 146 -10.33 12.00 9.41
CA ALA A 146 -9.45 11.69 8.28
C ALA A 146 -9.72 10.30 7.69
N PHE A 147 -10.00 9.30 8.54
CA PHE A 147 -10.38 7.97 8.10
C PHE A 147 -11.71 7.95 7.35
N GLU A 148 -12.71 8.70 7.82
CA GLU A 148 -14.00 8.84 7.13
C GLU A 148 -13.85 9.54 5.77
N ASP A 149 -13.01 10.56 5.70
CA ASP A 149 -12.76 11.33 4.48
C ASP A 149 -12.05 10.49 3.40
N GLU A 150 -11.04 9.70 3.78
CA GLU A 150 -10.12 9.06 2.82
C GLU A 150 -10.33 7.56 2.62
N VAL A 151 -10.93 6.87 3.59
CA VAL A 151 -11.06 5.40 3.58
C VAL A 151 -12.50 4.97 3.55
N TRP A 152 -13.33 5.45 4.49
CA TRP A 152 -14.69 4.98 4.62
C TRP A 152 -15.67 5.99 5.21
N SER A 153 -16.32 6.75 4.34
CA SER A 153 -17.30 7.79 4.70
C SER A 153 -18.58 7.28 5.37
N TYR A 154 -18.81 5.96 5.40
CA TYR A 154 -19.94 5.33 6.07
C TYR A 154 -19.55 4.62 7.38
N ALA A 155 -18.33 4.83 7.87
CA ALA A 155 -17.87 4.24 9.12
C ALA A 155 -18.77 4.68 10.28
N THR A 156 -19.34 3.71 11.01
CA THR A 156 -20.03 3.97 12.27
C THR A 156 -19.01 4.15 13.39
N GLU A 157 -19.42 4.74 14.52
CA GLU A 157 -18.51 4.96 15.66
C GLU A 157 -17.86 3.67 16.18
N ASP A 158 -18.54 2.52 16.11
CA ASP A 158 -17.98 1.25 16.55
C ASP A 158 -17.08 0.58 15.49
N ARG A 159 -17.06 1.11 14.25
CA ARG A 159 -16.24 0.61 13.15
C ARG A 159 -15.12 1.54 12.71
N ASN A 160 -15.17 2.84 13.05
CA ASN A 160 -14.07 3.75 12.80
C ASN A 160 -12.88 3.42 13.72
N PRO A 161 -11.70 3.03 13.20
CA PRO A 161 -10.56 2.61 14.02
C PRO A 161 -10.00 3.68 14.95
N PHE A 162 -10.33 4.96 14.74
CA PHE A 162 -9.93 6.07 15.61
C PHE A 162 -11.12 6.62 16.42
N SER A 163 -12.27 5.97 16.41
CA SER A 163 -13.33 6.31 17.36
C SER A 163 -13.02 5.77 18.76
N ALA A 164 -13.48 6.49 19.79
CA ALA A 164 -13.44 6.03 21.18
C ALA A 164 -14.25 4.73 21.37
N SER A 165 -15.32 4.55 20.61
CA SER A 165 -16.25 3.40 20.66
C SER A 165 -15.82 2.22 19.78
N PHE A 166 -14.65 2.30 19.13
CA PHE A 166 -14.19 1.29 18.18
C PHE A 166 -14.17 -0.12 18.79
N ASN A 167 -14.77 -1.09 18.08
CA ASN A 167 -14.92 -2.46 18.55
C ASN A 167 -13.68 -3.36 18.32
N PHE A 168 -12.62 -2.82 17.72
CA PHE A 168 -11.36 -3.51 17.42
C PHE A 168 -11.50 -4.77 16.56
N GLN A 169 -12.59 -4.91 15.81
CA GLN A 169 -12.75 -5.98 14.82
C GLN A 169 -12.20 -5.54 13.46
N PRO A 170 -11.54 -6.44 12.70
CA PRO A 170 -11.12 -6.17 11.33
C PRO A 170 -12.26 -5.67 10.43
N LEU A 171 -11.95 -4.85 9.43
CA LEU A 171 -12.91 -4.24 8.52
C LEU A 171 -13.14 -5.06 7.23
N PHE A 172 -13.51 -6.35 7.39
CA PHE A 172 -13.73 -7.30 6.28
C PHE A 172 -15.21 -7.57 5.95
N GLY A 173 -16.13 -7.01 6.74
CA GLY A 173 -17.55 -7.16 6.51
C GLY A 173 -17.99 -6.62 5.15
N LYS A 174 -19.22 -6.98 4.77
CA LYS A 174 -19.80 -6.55 3.50
C LYS A 174 -19.82 -5.02 3.38
N ARG A 175 -19.28 -4.47 2.29
CA ARG A 175 -19.07 -3.04 2.02
C ARG A 175 -18.08 -2.33 2.94
N GLU A 176 -17.29 -3.09 3.71
CA GLU A 176 -16.18 -2.53 4.47
C GLU A 176 -14.92 -2.43 3.60
N PRO A 177 -13.97 -1.53 3.94
CA PRO A 177 -12.83 -1.20 3.07
C PRO A 177 -11.95 -2.38 2.67
N PHE A 178 -11.93 -3.45 3.45
CA PHE A 178 -11.05 -4.60 3.23
C PHE A 178 -11.79 -5.91 2.95
N GLU A 179 -13.06 -5.84 2.52
CA GLU A 179 -13.91 -7.01 2.22
C GLU A 179 -13.20 -8.09 1.39
N THR A 180 -12.50 -7.71 0.32
CA THR A 180 -11.84 -8.66 -0.59
C THR A 180 -10.53 -9.26 -0.06
N PHE A 181 -10.05 -8.83 1.10
CA PHE A 181 -8.79 -9.32 1.65
C PHE A 181 -8.93 -10.56 2.53
N GLU A 182 -10.16 -10.90 2.95
CA GLU A 182 -10.45 -12.12 3.71
C GLU A 182 -10.07 -13.39 2.92
N GLU A 183 -10.29 -13.40 1.59
CA GLU A 183 -10.07 -14.55 0.71
C GLU A 183 -8.60 -14.90 0.44
N SER A 184 -7.65 -14.08 0.89
CA SER A 184 -6.21 -14.28 0.65
C SER A 184 -5.46 -14.97 1.79
N SER A 185 -6.16 -15.39 2.84
CA SER A 185 -5.57 -15.97 4.05
C SER A 185 -5.83 -17.48 4.23
N THR A 186 -6.27 -18.18 3.18
CA THR A 186 -6.40 -19.66 3.12
C THR A 186 -5.42 -20.28 2.14
#